data_AF-A0ABD0NC50-F1
#
_entry.id   AF-A0ABD0NC50-F1
#
_cell.length_a   1.000
_cell.length_b   1.000
_cell.length_c   1.000
_cell.angle_alpha   90.00
_cell.angle_beta   90.00
_cell.angle_gamma   90.00
#
_symmetry.space_group_name_H-M   'P 1'
#
loop_
_entity.id
_entity.type
_entity.pdbx_description
1 polymer ?
#
loop_
_entity_poly.entity_id
_entity_poly.type
_entity_poly.pdbx_seq_one_letter_code
_entity_poly.pdbx_strand_id
1 'polypeptide(L)' 'IGLDLVNGKPRDNKQAGVYEPTMVKTKSLKFATEAAITILRIDDLIKLFPDQKEGGPSYQDAVQSGSLEG' A
#
# COMPACT_ATOMS: atom_id res chain seq x y z
N ILE A 1 -27.33 16.51 8.08
CA ILE A 1 -26.80 16.42 9.46
C ILE A 1 -25.53 15.59 9.41
N GLY A 2 -24.46 16.07 10.03
CA GLY A 2 -23.22 15.32 10.24
C GLY A 2 -22.94 15.15 11.73
N LEU A 3 -21.72 14.75 12.07
CA LEU A 3 -21.26 14.53 13.43
C LEU A 3 -20.24 15.60 13.82
N ASP A 4 -20.47 16.30 14.93
CA ASP A 4 -19.48 17.16 15.58
C ASP A 4 -18.61 16.29 16.48
N LEU A 5 -17.37 16.02 16.05
CA LEU A 5 -16.45 15.17 16.79
C LEU A 5 -15.85 15.85 18.03
N VAL A 6 -15.92 17.18 18.14
CA VAL A 6 -15.43 17.92 19.33
C VAL A 6 -16.41 17.76 20.49
N ASN A 7 -17.70 17.87 20.19
CA ASN A 7 -18.78 17.81 21.19
C ASN A 7 -19.51 16.47 21.24
N GLY A 8 -19.18 15.54 20.33
CA GLY A 8 -19.77 14.20 20.26
C GLY A 8 -21.26 14.15 19.89
N LYS A 9 -21.79 15.18 19.21
CA LYS A 9 -23.24 15.31 18.95
C LYS A 9 -23.56 15.52 17.46
N PRO A 10 -24.75 15.12 16.99
CA PRO A 10 -25.21 15.48 15.65
C PRO A 10 -25.25 17.01 15.47
N ARG A 11 -24.85 17.49 14.29
CA ARG A 11 -24.80 18.93 13.96
C ARG A 11 -25.12 19.17 12.49
N ASP A 12 -25.61 20.36 12.15
CA ASP A 12 -25.64 20.82 10.76
C ASP A 12 -24.25 21.29 10.30
N ASN A 13 -23.60 20.49 9.46
CA ASN A 13 -22.28 20.79 8.92
C ASN A 13 -22.28 21.98 7.95
N LYS A 14 -23.39 22.24 7.27
CA LYS A 14 -23.51 23.37 6.34
C LYS A 14 -23.43 24.69 7.10
N GLN A 15 -24.22 24.82 8.16
CA GLN A 15 -24.21 26.00 9.03
C GLN A 15 -22.89 26.15 9.79
N ALA A 16 -22.26 25.03 10.17
CA ALA A 16 -20.96 25.02 10.84
C ALA A 16 -19.76 25.28 9.89
N GLY A 17 -19.99 25.53 8.60
CA GLY A 17 -18.91 25.81 7.65
C GLY A 17 -18.07 24.60 7.24
N VAL A 18 -18.51 23.38 7.57
CA VAL A 18 -17.78 22.15 7.27
C VAL A 18 -18.22 21.62 5.90
N TYR A 19 -17.40 21.88 4.89
CA TYR A 19 -17.62 21.46 3.52
C TYR A 19 -16.46 20.63 3.00
N GLU A 20 -16.77 19.78 2.03
CA GLU A 20 -15.79 19.00 1.30
C GLU A 20 -16.17 18.95 -0.18
N PRO A 21 -15.20 18.93 -1.10
CA PRO A 21 -15.50 18.86 -2.53
C PRO A 21 -16.15 17.52 -2.88
N THR A 22 -17.23 17.53 -3.65
CA THR A 22 -17.91 16.31 -4.15
C THR A 22 -16.94 15.36 -4.84
N MET A 23 -15.96 15.91 -5.56
CA MET A 23 -14.88 15.16 -6.23
C MET A 23 -14.13 14.22 -5.28
N VAL A 24 -13.87 14.64 -4.04
CA VAL A 24 -13.16 13.82 -3.05
C VAL A 24 -14.01 12.59 -2.71
N LYS A 25 -15.29 12.77 -2.39
CA LYS A 25 -16.19 11.64 -2.08
C LYS A 25 -16.41 10.70 -3.24
N THR A 26 -16.58 11.22 -4.45
CA THR A 26 -16.72 10.38 -5.64
C THR A 26 -15.47 9.53 -5.86
N LYS A 27 -14.27 10.11 -5.75
CA LYS A 27 -13.01 9.37 -5.91
C LYS A 27 -12.82 8.34 -4.80
N SER A 28 -13.10 8.70 -3.54
CA SER A 28 -13.01 7.77 -2.40
C SER A 28 -13.88 6.53 -2.60
N LEU A 29 -15.15 6.71 -3.02
CA LEU A 29 -16.05 5.59 -3.28
C LEU A 29 -15.56 4.74 -4.46
N LYS A 30 -15.20 5.36 -5.59
CA LYS A 30 -14.70 4.63 -6.76
C LYS A 30 -13.47 3.80 -6.44
N PHE A 31 -12.47 4.37 -5.78
CA PHE A 31 -11.25 3.65 -5.44
C PHE A 31 -11.49 2.52 -4.43
N ALA A 32 -12.31 2.75 -3.41
CA ALA A 32 -12.66 1.70 -2.46
C ALA A 32 -13.39 0.54 -3.15
N THR A 33 -14.33 0.84 -4.05
CA THR A 33 -15.06 -0.17 -4.82
C THR A 33 -14.14 -0.98 -5.73
N GLU A 34 -13.31 -0.33 -6.56
CA GLU A 34 -12.40 -1.04 -7.47
C GLU A 34 -11.37 -1.88 -6.70
N ALA A 35 -10.85 -1.36 -5.58
CA ALA A 35 -9.93 -2.12 -4.73
C ALA A 35 -10.61 -3.36 -4.12
N ALA A 36 -11.83 -3.20 -3.59
CA ALA A 36 -12.58 -4.32 -3.03
C ALA A 36 -12.93 -5.38 -4.09
N ILE A 37 -13.39 -4.96 -5.27
CA ILE A 37 -13.65 -5.86 -6.41
C ILE A 37 -12.36 -6.62 -6.75
N THR A 38 -11.24 -5.92 -6.87
CA THR A 38 -9.94 -6.53 -7.20
C THR A 38 -9.56 -7.59 -6.19
N ILE A 39 -9.64 -7.29 -4.89
CA ILE A 39 -9.29 -8.23 -3.81
C ILE A 39 -10.22 -9.44 -3.82
N LEU A 40 -11.54 -9.24 -3.92
CA LEU A 40 -12.54 -10.31 -3.90
C LEU A 40 -12.48 -11.23 -5.13
N ARG A 41 -11.85 -10.78 -6.22
CA ARG A 41 -11.69 -11.55 -7.46
C ARG A 41 -10.43 -12.41 -7.49
N ILE A 42 -9.51 -12.24 -6.52
CA ILE A 42 -8.33 -13.10 -6.39
C ILE A 42 -8.79 -14.46 -5.85
N ASP A 43 -8.57 -15.51 -6.62
CA ASP A 43 -8.80 -16.90 -6.22
C ASP A 43 -7.52 -17.60 -5.74
N ASP A 44 -6.35 -17.21 -6.25
CA ASP A 44 -5.04 -17.71 -5.80
C ASP A 44 -3.93 -16.63 -5.86
N LEU A 45 -2.90 -16.77 -5.02
CA LEU A 45 -1.76 -15.87 -4.92
C LEU A 45 -0.46 -16.65 -4.69
N ILE A 46 0.37 -16.75 -5.73
CA ILE A 46 1.73 -17.30 -5.60
C ILE A 46 2.71 -16.16 -5.27
N LYS A 47 3.41 -16.29 -4.15
CA LYS A 47 4.47 -15.35 -3.75
C LYS A 47 5.83 -16.05 -3.81
N LEU A 48 6.72 -15.57 -4.69
CA LEU A 48 8.10 -16.02 -4.71
C LEU A 48 8.87 -15.34 -3.58
N PHE A 49 9.57 -16.12 -2.77
CA PHE A 49 10.57 -15.58 -1.87
C PHE A 49 11.82 -15.28 -2.70
N PRO A 50 12.53 -14.16 -2.42
CA PRO A 50 13.81 -13.93 -3.07
C PRO A 50 14.71 -15.13 -2.81
N ASP A 51 15.40 -15.61 -3.85
CA ASP A 51 16.42 -16.63 -3.68
C ASP A 51 17.37 -16.14 -2.59
N GLN A 52 17.65 -17.00 -1.60
CA GLN A 52 18.88 -16.82 -0.84
C GLN A 52 19.97 -16.82 -1.90
N LYS A 53 20.56 -15.66 -2.17
CA LYS A 53 21.83 -15.62 -2.90
C LYS A 53 22.73 -16.53 -2.11
N GLU A 54 22.95 -17.75 -2.59
CA GLU A 54 24.04 -18.58 -2.09
C GLU A 54 25.27 -17.70 -2.29
N GLY A 55 25.74 -17.14 -1.18
CA GLY A 55 26.94 -16.33 -1.11
C GLY A 55 28.12 -17.23 -1.34
N GLY A 56 28.23 -17.78 -2.55
CA GLY A 56 29.53 -18.10 -3.10
C GLY A 56 30.32 -16.79 -3.15
N PRO A 57 31.64 -16.83 -2.84
CA PRO A 57 32.47 -15.63 -2.91
C PRO A 57 32.23 -14.95 -4.26
N SER A 58 31.94 -13.65 -4.23
CA SER A 58 31.78 -12.90 -5.46
C SER A 58 33.07 -12.99 -6.27
N TYR A 59 33.00 -12.73 -7.57
CA TYR A 59 34.21 -12.70 -8.41
C TYR A 59 35.30 -11.80 -7.82
N GLN A 60 34.91 -10.69 -7.16
CA GLN A 60 35.83 -9.80 -6.47
C GLN A 60 36.49 -10.47 -5.25
N ASP A 61 35.73 -11.26 -4.49
CA ASP A 61 36.25 -12.03 -3.35
C ASP A 61 37.20 -13.16 -3.80
N ALA A 62 36.92 -13.79 -4.96
CA ALA A 62 37.77 -14.81 -5.55
C ALA A 62 39.10 -14.23 -6.08
N VAL A 63 39.06 -13.04 -6.69
CA VAL A 63 40.27 -12.30 -7.11
C VAL A 63 41.10 -11.88 -5.90
N GLN A 64 40.45 -11.35 -4.85
CA GLN A 64 41.15 -10.89 -3.65
C GLN A 64 41.75 -12.03 -2.82
N SER A 65 41.13 -13.22 -2.85
CA SER A 65 41.64 -14.41 -2.15
C SER A 65 42.73 -15.17 -2.90
N GLY A 66 43.07 -14.77 -4.14
CA GLY A 66 44.10 -15.45 -4.95
C GLY A 66 43.68 -16.82 -5.48
N SER A 67 42.40 -17.17 -5.35
CA SER A 67 41.84 -18.48 -5.69
C SER A 67 41.73 -18.75 -7.20
N LEU A 68 42.12 -17.78 -8.04
CA LEU A 68 41.99 -17.82 -9.51
C LEU A 68 43.32 -18.01 -10.26
N GLU A 69 44.46 -18.09 -9.56
CA GLU A 69 45.80 -18.25 -10.17
C GLU A 69 46.33 -19.70 -10.12
N GLY A 70 45.45 -20.70 -10.17
CA GLY A 70 45.78 -22.13 -10.24
C GLY A 70 45.58 -22.73 -11.62
#